data_AF-U7NZW8-F1
#
_entry.id   AF-U7NZW8-F1
#
_cell.length_a   1.000
_cell.length_b   1.000
_cell.length_c   1.000
_cell.angle_alpha   90.00
_cell.angle_beta   90.00
_cell.angle_gamma   90.00
#
_symmetry.space_group_name_H-M   'P 1'
#
loop_
_entity.id
_entity.type
_entity.pdbx_description
1 polymer ?
#
loop_
_entity_poly.entity_id
_entity_poly.type
_entity_poly.pdbx_seq_one_letter_code
_entity_poly.pdbx_strand_id
1 'polypeptide(L)' 'MSLKDTIRTPGIAYTRSPNGCNQQVMTQITPEEREQLKAIAEQEMRSLSGTLRMLMLRGMQGYADDTLNAS' A
#
# COMPACT_ATOMS: atom_id res chain seq x y z
N MET A 1 8.28 8.62 -26.39
CA MET A 1 8.22 7.30 -25.72
C MET A 1 8.55 6.24 -26.77
N SER A 2 9.56 5.41 -26.53
CA SER A 2 10.08 4.47 -27.51
C SER A 2 9.36 3.13 -27.40
N LEU A 3 9.09 2.48 -28.53
CA LEU A 3 8.44 1.16 -28.61
C LEU A 3 9.18 0.08 -27.80
N LYS A 4 10.49 0.26 -27.57
CA LYS A 4 11.33 -0.64 -26.77
C LYS A 4 10.99 -0.64 -25.29
N ASP A 5 10.38 0.43 -24.79
CA ASP A 5 9.97 0.55 -23.37
C ASP A 5 8.70 -0.26 -23.08
N THR A 6 8.00 -0.73 -24.12
CA THR A 6 6.72 -1.46 -24.02
C THR A 6 6.87 -2.97 -24.28
N ILE A 7 8.03 -3.44 -24.75
CA ILE A 7 8.24 -4.86 -25.05
C ILE A 7 8.47 -5.61 -23.73
N ARG A 8 7.50 -6.44 -23.34
CA ARG A 8 7.63 -7.36 -22.20
C ARG A 8 8.82 -8.29 -22.41
N THR A 9 9.86 -8.17 -21.58
CA THR A 9 10.94 -9.16 -21.54
C THR A 9 10.46 -10.34 -20.69
N PRO A 10 10.25 -11.54 -21.26
CA PRO A 10 9.93 -12.72 -20.46
C PRO A 10 11.14 -13.06 -19.57
N GLY A 11 10.94 -13.06 -18.25
CA GLY A 11 11.98 -13.39 -17.26
C GLY A 11 12.35 -12.30 -16.25
N ILE A 12 11.90 -11.05 -16.46
CA ILE A 12 12.03 -10.00 -15.44
C ILE A 12 10.80 -10.07 -14.53
N ALA A 13 11.02 -10.35 -13.24
CA ALA A 13 9.96 -10.27 -12.23
C ALA A 13 9.53 -8.80 -12.08
N TYR A 14 8.49 -8.41 -12.80
CA TYR A 14 7.88 -7.09 -12.66
C TYR A 14 7.33 -6.95 -11.24
N THR A 15 8.03 -6.21 -10.38
CA THR A 15 7.44 -5.78 -9.13
C THR A 15 6.53 -4.60 -9.41
N ARG A 16 5.22 -4.80 -9.26
CA ARG A 16 4.22 -3.71 -9.29
C ARG A 16 4.21 -2.92 -7.98
N SER A 17 5.09 -3.27 -7.04
CA SER A 17 5.25 -2.50 -5.82
C SER A 17 5.85 -1.13 -6.17
N PRO A 18 5.37 -0.04 -5.55
CA PRO A 18 5.96 1.29 -5.72
C PRO A 18 7.47 1.23 -5.51
N ASN A 19 8.26 1.90 -6.36
CA ASN A 19 9.73 1.87 -6.39
C ASN A 19 10.35 1.72 -4.98
N GLY A 20 10.95 0.57 -4.69
CA GLY A 20 11.61 0.28 -3.41
C GLY A 20 10.76 -0.40 -2.33
N CYS A 21 9.45 -0.62 -2.53
CA CYS A 21 8.62 -1.38 -1.61
C CYS A 21 8.82 -2.90 -1.82
N ASN A 22 9.78 -3.50 -1.12
CA ASN A 22 10.16 -4.91 -1.27
C ASN A 22 10.01 -5.76 0.01
N GLN A 23 9.57 -5.17 1.12
CA GLN A 23 9.34 -5.88 2.39
C GLN A 23 7.84 -6.16 2.56
N GLN A 24 7.47 -7.41 2.85
CA GLN A 24 6.10 -7.81 3.12
C GLN A 24 5.82 -7.78 4.62
N VAL A 25 4.63 -7.31 4.99
CA VAL A 25 4.09 -7.42 6.35
C VAL A 25 2.83 -8.26 6.26
N MET A 26 2.78 -9.35 7.03
CA MET A 26 1.60 -10.19 7.13
C MET A 26 0.75 -9.72 8.32
N THR A 27 -0.46 -9.26 8.05
CA THR A 27 -1.40 -8.79 9.08
C THR A 27 -2.71 -9.56 8.98
N GLN A 28 -3.18 -10.09 10.11
CA GLN A 28 -4.50 -10.67 10.21
C GLN A 28 -5.50 -9.56 10.57
N ILE A 29 -6.61 -9.50 9.86
CA ILE A 29 -7.70 -8.55 10.08
C ILE A 29 -9.02 -9.33 10.11
N THR A 30 -10.01 -8.77 10.80
CA THR A 30 -11.37 -9.29 10.83
C THR A 30 -12.06 -9.15 9.47
N PRO A 31 -13.12 -9.93 9.20
CA PRO A 31 -13.94 -9.76 7.99
C PRO A 31 -14.49 -8.34 7.84
N GLU A 32 -14.94 -7.73 8.94
CA GLU A 32 -15.51 -6.38 8.98
C GLU A 32 -14.46 -5.32 8.60
N GLU A 33 -13.26 -5.41 9.17
CA GLU A 33 -12.13 -4.53 8.81
C GLU A 33 -11.74 -4.69 7.33
N ARG A 34 -11.82 -5.91 6.79
CA ARG A 34 -11.53 -6.16 5.38
C ARG A 34 -12.56 -5.52 4.45
N GLU A 35 -13.84 -5.57 4.78
CA GLU A 35 -14.89 -4.91 3.99
C GLU A 35 -14.77 -3.38 4.08
N GLN A 36 -14.46 -2.82 5.25
CA GLN A 36 -14.19 -1.39 5.38
C GLN A 36 -12.99 -0.96 4.52
N LEU A 37 -11.89 -1.73 4.55
CA LEU A 37 -10.72 -1.47 3.71
C LEU A 37 -11.08 -1.49 2.22
N LYS A 38 -11.93 -2.42 1.80
CA LYS A 38 -12.41 -2.53 0.42
C LYS A 38 -13.25 -1.33 0.00
N ALA A 39 -14.17 -0.88 0.84
CA ALA A 39 -14.98 0.30 0.57
C ALA A 39 -14.11 1.55 0.34
N ILE A 40 -13.08 1.75 1.18
CA ILE A 40 -12.13 2.86 1.02
C ILE A 40 -11.34 2.73 -0.28
N ALA A 41 -10.85 1.52 -0.60
CA ALA A 41 -10.08 1.28 -1.82
C ALA A 41 -10.90 1.56 -3.09
N GLU A 42 -12.18 1.17 -3.10
CA GLU A 42 -13.11 1.45 -4.20
C GLU A 42 -13.36 2.96 -4.35
N GLN A 43 -13.62 3.65 -3.24
CA GLN A 43 -13.85 5.10 -3.24
C GLN A 43 -12.62 5.88 -3.76
N GLU A 44 -11.41 5.45 -3.39
CA GLU A 44 -10.17 6.11 -3.82
C GLU A 44 -9.64 5.64 -5.18
N MET A 45 -10.31 4.68 -5.82
CA MET A 45 -9.85 4.02 -7.05
C MET A 45 -8.41 3.48 -6.94
N ARG A 46 -8.11 2.82 -5.80
CA ARG A 46 -6.79 2.25 -5.49
C ARG A 46 -6.88 0.75 -5.23
N SER A 47 -5.73 0.07 -5.26
CA SER A 47 -5.66 -1.33 -4.81
C SER A 47 -5.79 -1.43 -3.28
N LEU A 48 -6.33 -2.54 -2.79
CA LEU A 48 -6.40 -2.83 -1.35
C LEU A 48 -5.04 -2.69 -0.65
N SER A 49 -3.97 -3.19 -1.26
CA SER A 49 -2.61 -3.09 -0.71
C SER A 49 -2.08 -1.65 -0.70
N GLY A 50 -2.43 -0.85 -1.71
CA GLY A 50 -2.10 0.57 -1.75
C GLY A 50 -2.84 1.36 -0.67
N THR A 51 -4.13 1.10 -0.50
CA THR A 51 -4.96 1.70 0.54
C THR A 51 -4.47 1.31 1.93
N LEU A 52 -4.19 0.02 2.18
CA LEU A 52 -3.67 -0.45 3.46
C LEU A 52 -2.34 0.22 3.80
N ARG A 53 -1.41 0.32 2.82
CA ARG A 53 -0.15 1.02 3.01
C ARG A 53 -0.35 2.50 3.33
N MET A 54 -1.29 3.17 2.65
CA MET A 54 -1.60 4.58 2.91
C MET A 54 -2.11 4.78 4.34
N LEU A 55 -3.07 3.96 4.77
CA LEU A 55 -3.62 4.01 6.13
C LEU A 55 -2.56 3.71 7.18
N MET A 56 -1.70 2.72 6.94
CA MET A 56 -0.57 2.39 7.82
C MET A 56 0.39 3.58 7.99
N LEU A 57 0.79 4.23 6.89
CA LEU A 57 1.68 5.39 6.94
C LEU A 57 1.05 6.56 7.71
N ARG A 58 -0.25 6.80 7.50
CA ARG A 58 -0.99 7.82 8.24
C ARG A 58 -1.06 7.50 9.74
N GLY A 59 -1.31 6.25 10.09
CA GLY A 59 -1.32 5.79 11.48
C GLY A 59 0.04 5.94 12.17
N MET A 60 1.14 5.61 11.47
CA MET A 60 2.50 5.81 11.99
C MET A 60 2.81 7.28 12.28
N GLN A 61 2.41 8.19 11.39
CA GLN A 61 2.59 9.62 11.61
C GLN A 61 1.78 10.10 12.82
N GLY A 62 0.50 9.73 12.91
CA GLY A 62 -0.35 10.10 14.04
C GLY A 62 0.21 9.60 15.37
N TYR A 63 0.66 8.34 15.42
CA TYR A 63 1.28 7.79 16.62
C TYR A 63 2.56 8.55 17.03
N ALA A 64 3.39 8.94 16.06
CA ALA A 64 4.59 9.73 16.33
C ALA A 64 4.23 11.12 16.89
N ASP A 65 3.25 11.80 16.30
CA ASP A 65 2.77 13.10 16.76
C ASP A 65 2.19 13.02 18.17
N ASP A 66 1.35 12.01 18.45
CA ASP A 66 0.77 11.79 19.78
C ASP A 66 1.84 11.52 20.84
N THR A 67 2.86 10.73 20.50
CA THR A 67 3.98 10.41 21.41
C THR A 67 4.81 11.66 21.74
N LEU A 68 5.07 12.50 20.73
CA LEU A 68 5.78 13.77 20.92
C LEU A 68 4.98 14.74 21.79
N ASN A 69 3.67 14.80 21.63
CA ASN A 69 2.80 15.69 22.42
C ASN A 69 2.57 15.20 23.86
N ALA A 70 2.79 13.92 24.14
CA ALA A 70 2.65 13.32 25.47
C ALA A 70 3.94 13.36 26.31
N SER A 71 5.06 13.84 25.74
CA SER A 71 6.37 13.97 26.39
C SER A 71 6.65 15.41 26.82
#